data_AF-A0A938FVI6-F1
#
_entry.id   AF-A0A938FVI6-F1
#
_cell.length_a   1.000
_cell.length_b   1.000
_cell.length_c   1.000
_cell.angle_alpha   90.00
_cell.angle_beta   90.00
_cell.angle_gamma   90.00
#
_symmetry.space_group_name_H-M   'P 1'
#
loop_
_entity.id
_entity.type
_entity.pdbx_description
1 polymer ?
#
loop_
_entity_poly.entity_id
_entity_poly.type
_entity_poly.pdbx_seq_one_letter_code
_entity_poly.pdbx_strand_id
1 'polypeptide(L)' 'EIRGFGSFRTRQREPRVGRNPKTGARVDVPAKKIPYFKPSKELKDVVNHSAPGPDREPQVQPS' A
#
# COMPACT_ATOMS: atom_id res chain seq x y z
N GLU A 1 -18.08 -6.72 1.57
CA GLU A 1 -16.82 -7.46 1.31
C GLU A 1 -16.94 -8.12 -0.05
N ILE A 2 -15.83 -8.22 -0.78
CA ILE A 2 -15.77 -8.83 -2.10
C ILE A 2 -14.88 -10.07 -1.97
N ARG A 3 -15.48 -11.26 -2.12
CA ARG A 3 -14.78 -12.55 -2.00
C ARG A 3 -13.61 -12.60 -2.99
N GLY A 4 -12.49 -13.19 -2.56
CA GLY A 4 -11.25 -13.24 -3.33
C GLY A 4 -10.49 -11.91 -3.46
N PHE A 5 -11.16 -10.75 -3.32
CA PHE A 5 -10.52 -9.44 -3.51
C PHE A 5 -10.18 -8.73 -2.19
N GLY A 6 -11.16 -8.52 -1.32
CA GLY A 6 -10.96 -7.82 -0.06
C GLY A 6 -12.18 -7.03 0.42
N SER A 7 -11.97 -6.07 1.31
CA SER A 7 -13.06 -5.25 1.86
C SER A 7 -12.70 -3.77 1.90
N PHE A 8 -13.65 -2.92 1.50
CA PHE A 8 -13.62 -1.49 1.76
C PHE A 8 -14.22 -1.21 3.13
N ARG A 9 -13.56 -0.32 3.88
CA ARG A 9 -13.95 0.12 5.21
C ARG A 9 -13.67 1.61 5.33
N THR A 10 -14.29 2.25 6.29
CA THR A 10 -13.93 3.62 6.66
C THR A 10 -12.92 3.59 7.82
N ARG A 11 -11.87 4.40 7.75
CA ARG A 11 -10.97 4.66 8.89
C ARG A 11 -11.05 6.12 9.30
N GLN A 12 -11.11 6.37 10.60
CA GLN A 12 -10.91 7.71 11.15
C GLN A 12 -9.41 8.02 11.14
N ARG A 13 -9.04 9.18 10.58
CA ARG A 13 -7.71 9.76 10.74
C ARG A 13 -7.80 10.92 11.71
N GLU A 14 -6.93 10.89 12.71
CA GLU A 14 -6.73 11.98 13.67
C GLU A 14 -6.14 13.22 12.99
N PRO A 15 -6.41 14.42 13.54
CA PRO A 15 -5.81 15.65 13.04
C PRO A 15 -4.28 15.61 13.23
N ARG A 16 -3.55 16.24 12.32
CA ARG A 16 -2.07 16.27 12.38
C ARG A 16 -1.52 17.49 11.66
N VAL A 17 -0.28 17.86 11.99
CA VAL A 17 0.48 18.85 11.22
C VAL A 17 1.23 18.16 10.09
N GLY A 18 0.97 18.56 8.85
CA GLY A 18 1.70 18.15 7.65
C GLY A 18 2.70 19.21 7.19
N ARG A 19 3.31 18.97 6.03
CA ARG A 19 4.10 19.95 5.31
C ARG A 19 3.63 20.04 3.86
N ASN A 20 3.60 21.25 3.32
CA ASN A 20 3.37 21.46 1.90
C ASN A 20 4.58 20.91 1.11
N PRO A 21 4.40 19.96 0.18
CA PRO A 21 5.52 19.36 -0.54
C PRO A 21 6.26 20.35 -1.46
N LYS A 22 5.62 21.46 -1.84
CA LYS A 22 6.24 22.49 -2.70
C LYS A 22 7.07 23.50 -1.92
N THR A 23 6.67 23.87 -0.70
CA THR A 23 7.29 24.98 0.06
C THR A 23 7.88 24.59 1.40
N GLY A 24 7.58 23.38 1.90
CA GLY A 24 8.00 22.93 3.23
C GLY A 24 7.24 23.56 4.40
N ALA A 25 6.37 24.54 4.14
CA ALA A 25 5.57 25.20 5.17
C ALA A 25 4.69 24.20 5.94
N ARG A 26 4.54 24.42 7.25
CA ARG A 26 3.65 23.62 8.10
C ARG A 26 2.20 23.91 7.74
N VAL A 27 1.37 22.87 7.67
CA VAL A 27 -0.05 22.97 7.34
C VAL A 27 -0.85 22.04 8.24
N ASP A 28 -1.92 22.54 8.86
CA ASP A 28 -2.81 21.73 9.67
C ASP A 28 -3.72 20.86 8.79
N VAL A 29 -3.78 19.58 9.12
CA VAL A 29 -4.64 18.60 8.44
C VAL A 29 -5.73 18.18 9.43
N PRO A 30 -7.00 18.53 9.16
CA PRO A 30 -8.09 18.21 10.07
C PRO A 30 -8.39 16.70 10.10
N ALA A 31 -9.08 16.28 11.16
CA ALA A 31 -9.58 14.92 11.30
C ALA A 31 -10.56 14.60 10.18
N LYS A 32 -10.48 13.39 9.61
CA LYS A 32 -11.43 12.96 8.57
C LYS A 32 -11.58 11.46 8.48
N LYS A 33 -12.74 11.04 7.99
CA LYS A 33 -13.02 9.67 7.58
C LYS A 33 -12.45 9.43 6.19
N ILE A 34 -11.69 8.36 6.01
CA ILE A 34 -11.10 7.97 4.72
C ILE A 34 -11.55 6.56 4.33
N PRO A 35 -11.72 6.30 3.02
CA PRO A 35 -11.84 4.93 2.54
C PRO A 35 -10.51 4.18 2.78
N TYR A 36 -10.61 2.94 3.20
CA TYR A 36 -9.50 2.03 3.43
C TYR A 36 -9.85 0.67 2.84
N PHE A 37 -8.95 0.14 2.03
CA PHE A 37 -9.07 -1.20 1.48
C PHE A 37 -8.22 -2.18 2.29
N LYS A 38 -8.84 -3.26 2.76
CA LYS A 38 -8.16 -4.42 3.35
C LYS A 38 -8.11 -5.53 2.28
N PRO A 39 -6.96 -5.77 1.64
CA PRO A 39 -6.83 -6.83 0.64
C PRO A 39 -7.00 -8.22 1.26
N SER A 40 -7.59 -9.14 0.51
CA SER A 40 -7.73 -10.56 0.87
C SER A 40 -6.37 -11.27 0.90
N LYS A 41 -6.33 -12.47 1.48
CA LYS A 41 -5.13 -13.33 1.39
C LYS A 41 -4.82 -13.69 -0.06
N GLU A 42 -5.83 -14.16 -0.80
CA GLU A 42 -5.71 -14.55 -2.21
C GLU A 42 -5.13 -13.44 -3.10
N LEU A 43 -5.64 -12.20 -2.98
CA LEU A 43 -5.12 -11.05 -3.73
C LEU A 43 -3.66 -10.74 -3.36
N LYS A 44 -3.31 -10.82 -2.08
CA LYS A 44 -1.93 -10.63 -1.63
C LYS A 44 -1.00 -11.70 -2.17
N ASP A 45 -1.44 -12.96 -2.18
CA ASP A 45 -0.64 -14.07 -2.66
C ASP A 45 -0.36 -13.88 -4.17
N VAL A 46 -1.38 -13.54 -4.97
CA VAL A 46 -1.21 -13.27 -6.42
C VAL A 46 -0.22 -12.12 -6.68
N VAL A 47 -0.36 -10.99 -5.97
CA VAL A 47 0.48 -9.80 -6.18
C VAL A 47 1.91 -9.99 -5.67
N ASN A 48 2.08 -10.66 -4.54
CA ASN A 48 3.40 -10.84 -3.93
C ASN A 48 4.13 -12.08 -4.45
N HIS A 49 3.47 -12.98 -5.19
CA HIS A 49 4.07 -14.21 -5.74
C HIS A 49 4.22 -14.18 -7.27
N SER A 50 3.79 -13.12 -7.96
CA SER A 50 4.24 -12.89 -9.33
C SER A 50 5.74 -12.64 -9.31
N ALA A 51 6.47 -13.47 -10.06
CA ALA A 51 7.93 -13.60 -10.11
C ALA A 51 8.72 -12.28 -10.05
N PRO A 52 9.98 -12.30 -9.55
CA PRO A 52 10.89 -11.18 -9.79
C PRO A 52 10.89 -10.87 -11.28
N GLY A 53 10.87 -9.57 -11.63
CA GLY A 53 10.95 -9.13 -13.02
C GLY A 53 12.14 -9.77 -13.76
N PRO A 54 12.19 -9.69 -15.09
CA PRO A 54 13.10 -10.46 -15.96
C PRO A 54 14.61 -10.27 -15.71
N ASP A 55 15.03 -9.50 -14.71
CA ASP A 55 16.41 -9.10 -14.45
C ASP A 55 17.13 -9.95 -13.37
N ARG A 56 16.56 -11.09 -12.93
CA ARG A 56 17.35 -12.07 -12.16
C ARG A 56 18.01 -13.07 -13.08
N GLU A 57 19.18 -12.69 -13.57
CA GLU A 57 20.15 -13.62 -14.16
C GLU A 57 20.43 -14.76 -13.17
N PRO A 58 20.21 -16.03 -13.54
CA PRO A 58 20.48 -17.14 -12.64
C PRO A 58 21.99 -17.21 -12.42
N GLN A 59 22.44 -16.95 -11.19
CA GLN A 59 23.80 -17.31 -10.78
C GLN A 59 23.93 -18.83 -10.86
N VAL A 60 24.46 -19.31 -11.97
CA VAL A 60 25.03 -20.64 -12.10
C VAL A 60 26.30 -20.63 -11.25
N GLN A 61 26.26 -21.26 -10.08
CA GLN A 61 27.48 -21.61 -9.34
C GLN A 61 28.04 -22.88 -10.00
N PRO A 62 29.22 -22.83 -10.66
CA PRO A 62 29.89 -24.04 -11.10
C PRO A 62 30.43 -24.81 -9.88
N SER A 63 30.42 -26.13 -10.02
CA SER A 63 30.87 -27.14 -9.04
C SER A 63 32.32 -26.99 -8.59
#